data_AF-A0A061B417-F1
#
_entry.id   AF-A0A061B417-F1
#
_cell.length_a   1.000
_cell.length_b   1.000
_cell.length_c   1.000
_cell.angle_alpha   90.00
_cell.angle_beta   90.00
_cell.angle_gamma   90.00
#
_symmetry.space_group_name_H-M   'P 1'
#
loop_
_entity.id
_entity.type
_entity.pdbx_description
1 polymer ?
#
loop_
_entity_poly.entity_id
_entity_poly.type
_entity_poly.pdbx_seq_one_letter_code
_entity_poly.pdbx_strand_id
1 'polypeptide(L)'
;MGPTKKVRYRLKLSMMRSEYDGMRYIHQTDYKQGWDASTEEGKMTIRVKNDHWEEAADASEGRYDPDSRVRYRLSLDLEIGDAPRPRDIAQATGIEPLVLLDRLPTLEVSGASPDVRLFFPDAVEGGAELWTHSEFLSFCSPYMKTLLSSDFAEAVSVPAKRRKSEGKAALAGSGSTLPSTTDNGHDSDAETDDTYFAQKPHELKHVDREYKEIKITKAAFSTYRAVLAYLRTGHIAFAPLTSKCTAVQDDTQPIPPRQTQIETAAAENPDRPYLVSPKSVYRLAHLLELQNLQSACLTILREGGLTVSSAPAELFDETCVLHEAWRRLVVEYITQNWEHVKKTSAWKELERKLEADEIPGAMLIMMQLFKAREKFSKTSSYY
;
A
#
# COMPACT_ATOMS: atom_id res chain seq x y z
N MET A 1 -27.85 4.04 -35.84
CA MET A 1 -28.03 3.92 -34.38
C MET A 1 -27.53 2.54 -33.96
N GLY A 2 -26.34 2.46 -33.37
CA GLY A 2 -25.81 1.20 -32.83
C GLY A 2 -26.53 0.82 -31.53
N PRO A 3 -26.50 -0.46 -31.11
CA PRO A 3 -27.16 -0.90 -29.89
C PRO A 3 -26.51 -0.24 -28.68
N THR A 4 -27.28 0.53 -27.91
CA THR A 4 -26.91 1.00 -26.58
C THR A 4 -26.76 -0.22 -25.68
N LYS A 5 -25.52 -0.61 -25.37
CA LYS A 5 -25.24 -1.64 -24.38
C LYS A 5 -25.74 -1.14 -23.01
N LYS A 6 -26.77 -1.79 -22.48
CA LYS A 6 -27.21 -1.59 -21.10
C LYS A 6 -26.17 -2.20 -20.17
N VAL A 7 -25.35 -1.35 -19.54
CA VAL A 7 -24.50 -1.78 -18.43
C VAL A 7 -25.41 -2.08 -17.24
N ARG A 8 -25.33 -3.30 -16.71
CA ARG A 8 -26.06 -3.71 -15.53
C ARG A 8 -25.09 -3.64 -14.35
N TYR A 9 -25.36 -2.73 -13.42
CA TYR A 9 -24.62 -2.61 -12.17
C TYR A 9 -25.36 -3.42 -11.10
N ARG A 10 -24.63 -4.21 -10.31
CA ARG A 10 -25.09 -4.59 -8.97
C ARG A 10 -24.42 -3.65 -7.99
N LEU A 11 -25.21 -2.96 -7.19
CA LEU A 11 -24.70 -2.09 -6.13
C LEU A 11 -24.97 -2.79 -4.81
N LYS A 12 -23.90 -3.13 -4.10
CA LYS A 12 -24.02 -3.69 -2.75
C LYS A 12 -23.71 -2.61 -1.75
N LEU A 13 -24.67 -2.30 -0.89
CA LEU A 13 -24.46 -1.40 0.25
C LEU A 13 -24.17 -2.27 1.47
N SER A 14 -22.98 -2.13 2.06
CA SER A 14 -22.68 -2.74 3.35
C SER A 14 -22.40 -1.65 4.36
N MET A 15 -23.16 -1.65 5.46
CA MET A 15 -22.97 -0.73 6.58
C MET A 15 -22.40 -1.48 7.77
N MET A 16 -21.26 -0.99 8.26
CA MET A 16 -20.54 -1.58 9.38
C MET A 16 -20.51 -0.60 10.55
N ARG A 17 -20.89 -1.05 11.76
CA ARG A 17 -20.69 -0.30 13.00
C ARG A 17 -19.32 -0.62 13.55
N SER A 18 -18.58 0.40 13.95
CA SER A 18 -17.45 0.23 14.86
C SER A 18 -17.98 0.19 16.29
N GLU A 19 -18.07 -0.99 16.89
CA GLU A 19 -18.25 -1.16 18.34
C GLU A 19 -16.92 -1.67 18.94
N TYR A 20 -16.70 -1.37 20.24
CA TYR A 20 -15.45 -1.58 20.98
C TYR A 20 -14.88 -3.02 20.95
N ASP A 21 -15.59 -4.00 20.38
CA ASP A 21 -15.23 -5.42 20.41
C ASP A 21 -15.23 -6.10 19.02
N GLY A 22 -15.18 -5.32 17.93
CA GLY A 22 -15.08 -5.85 16.57
C GLY A 22 -16.27 -5.51 15.66
N MET A 23 -16.06 -5.75 14.36
CA MET A 23 -17.01 -5.40 13.31
C MET A 23 -18.20 -6.35 13.33
N ARG A 24 -19.40 -5.79 13.55
CA ARG A 24 -20.64 -6.48 13.25
C ARG A 24 -21.26 -5.87 12.01
N TYR A 25 -21.59 -6.73 11.04
CA TYR A 25 -22.47 -6.38 9.95
C TYR A 25 -23.81 -5.96 10.55
N ILE A 26 -24.19 -4.70 10.33
CA ILE A 26 -25.49 -4.23 10.77
C ILE A 26 -26.53 -4.55 9.71
N HIS A 27 -26.16 -4.33 8.44
CA HIS A 27 -27.09 -4.46 7.33
C HIS A 27 -26.32 -4.71 6.02
N GLN A 28 -26.83 -5.64 5.23
CA GLN A 28 -26.38 -5.92 3.87
C GLN A 28 -27.62 -6.01 2.98
N THR A 29 -27.70 -5.15 1.97
CA THR A 29 -28.77 -5.19 0.97
C THR A 29 -28.19 -5.51 -0.39
N ASP A 30 -28.61 -6.64 -0.95
CA ASP A 30 -28.36 -6.99 -2.35
C ASP A 30 -29.51 -6.43 -3.18
N TYR A 31 -29.36 -5.25 -3.78
CA TYR A 31 -30.47 -4.61 -4.51
C TYR A 31 -30.17 -4.41 -5.99
N LYS A 32 -31.11 -4.87 -6.84
CA LYS A 32 -30.99 -4.87 -8.31
C LYS A 32 -31.74 -3.74 -9.02
N GLN A 33 -32.52 -2.92 -8.32
CA GLN A 33 -33.35 -1.87 -8.93
C GLN A 33 -33.72 -0.81 -7.89
N GLY A 34 -33.39 0.46 -8.12
CA GLY A 34 -33.87 1.55 -7.26
C GLY A 34 -33.04 2.82 -7.22
N TRP A 35 -31.82 2.81 -7.75
CA TRP A 35 -31.01 4.03 -7.85
C TRP A 35 -31.43 4.81 -9.09
N ASP A 36 -31.91 6.04 -8.89
CA ASP A 36 -32.05 7.03 -9.96
C ASP A 36 -30.64 7.50 -10.35
N ALA A 37 -29.94 6.68 -11.15
CA ALA A 37 -28.71 7.10 -11.79
C ALA A 37 -29.09 8.02 -12.96
N SER A 38 -29.11 9.33 -12.73
CA SER A 38 -29.08 10.27 -13.84
C SER A 38 -27.63 10.41 -14.32
N THR A 39 -27.43 10.22 -15.61
CA THR A 39 -26.20 10.59 -16.31
C THR A 39 -26.44 11.94 -16.95
N GLU A 40 -26.20 13.02 -16.22
CA GLU A 40 -25.97 14.34 -16.81
C GLU A 40 -24.45 14.58 -16.80
N GLU A 41 -23.89 14.92 -17.96
CA GLU A 41 -22.49 15.37 -18.10
C GLU A 41 -21.42 14.47 -17.47
N GLY A 42 -21.52 13.14 -17.64
CA GLY A 42 -20.49 12.22 -17.16
C GLY A 42 -20.36 12.13 -15.62
N LYS A 43 -21.32 12.67 -14.88
CA LYS A 43 -21.41 12.50 -13.42
C LYS A 43 -22.46 11.45 -13.08
N MET A 44 -22.04 10.34 -12.48
CA MET A 44 -22.96 9.41 -11.83
C MET A 44 -23.27 9.96 -10.44
N THR A 45 -24.45 10.55 -10.29
CA THR A 45 -24.93 10.97 -8.96
C THR A 45 -25.69 9.81 -8.33
N ILE A 46 -25.07 9.15 -7.37
CA ILE A 46 -25.73 8.15 -6.53
C ILE A 46 -26.44 8.90 -5.40
N ARG A 47 -27.74 9.20 -5.56
CA ARG A 47 -28.57 9.75 -4.48
C ARG A 47 -29.17 8.61 -3.68
N VAL A 48 -28.74 8.48 -2.43
CA VAL A 48 -29.48 7.72 -1.43
C VAL A 48 -30.68 8.59 -1.04
N LYS A 49 -31.91 8.17 -1.40
CA LYS A 49 -33.12 8.85 -0.91
C LYS A 49 -33.19 8.73 0.61
N ASN A 50 -33.75 9.74 1.27
CA ASN A 50 -33.81 9.78 2.73
C ASN A 50 -34.55 8.57 3.31
N ASP A 51 -35.63 8.16 2.62
CA ASP A 51 -36.44 6.99 2.94
C ASP A 51 -35.60 5.70 3.01
N HIS A 52 -34.49 5.60 2.27
CA HIS A 52 -33.60 4.43 2.32
C HIS A 52 -32.69 4.42 3.55
N TRP A 53 -32.41 5.58 4.16
CA TRP A 53 -31.72 5.63 5.44
C TRP A 53 -32.65 5.19 6.57
N GLU A 54 -33.94 5.54 6.48
CA GLU A 54 -34.98 5.08 7.39
C GLU A 54 -35.21 3.57 7.24
N GLU A 55 -35.28 3.04 6.01
CA GLU A 55 -35.34 1.59 5.76
C GLU A 55 -34.11 0.85 6.31
N ALA A 56 -32.92 1.41 6.16
CA ALA A 56 -31.70 0.85 6.75
C ALA A 56 -31.70 0.92 8.28
N ALA A 57 -32.30 1.96 8.88
CA ALA A 57 -32.48 2.09 10.32
C ALA A 57 -33.46 1.04 10.86
N ASP A 58 -34.59 0.87 10.19
CA ASP A 58 -35.60 -0.14 10.54
C ASP A 58 -35.04 -1.55 10.38
N ALA A 59 -34.40 -1.83 9.24
CA ALA A 59 -33.80 -3.14 8.96
C ALA A 59 -32.58 -3.46 9.85
N SER A 60 -31.99 -2.44 10.49
CA SER A 60 -30.93 -2.63 11.49
C SER A 60 -31.44 -2.93 12.90
N GLU A 61 -32.77 -2.99 13.09
CA GLU A 61 -33.41 -3.10 14.41
C GLU A 61 -32.94 -1.99 15.38
N GLY A 62 -32.76 -0.76 14.87
CA GLY A 62 -32.32 0.39 15.66
C GLY A 62 -30.81 0.44 15.99
N ARG A 63 -29.98 -0.41 15.37
CA ARG A 63 -28.51 -0.36 15.52
C ARG A 63 -27.86 0.70 14.64
N TYR A 64 -28.52 1.09 13.56
CA TYR A 64 -28.17 2.24 12.74
C TYR A 64 -28.97 3.45 13.23
N ASP A 65 -28.23 4.45 13.68
CA ASP A 65 -28.75 5.77 14.04
C ASP A 65 -28.03 6.80 13.15
N PRO A 66 -28.71 7.39 12.15
CA PRO A 66 -28.13 8.37 11.23
C PRO A 66 -27.70 9.66 11.95
N ASP A 67 -28.30 9.97 13.11
CA ASP A 67 -27.98 11.15 13.90
C ASP A 67 -26.85 10.89 14.91
N SER A 68 -26.42 9.63 15.06
CA SER A 68 -25.31 9.29 15.93
C SER A 68 -23.97 9.76 15.35
N ARG A 69 -23.04 10.15 16.23
CA ARG A 69 -21.66 10.53 15.87
C ARG A 69 -20.77 9.33 15.48
N VAL A 70 -21.35 8.18 15.17
CA VAL A 70 -20.62 6.97 14.81
C VAL A 70 -20.21 7.06 13.33
N ARG A 71 -18.97 6.68 13.01
CA ARG A 71 -18.53 6.56 11.61
C ARG A 71 -19.04 5.25 11.02
N TYR A 72 -19.86 5.35 9.98
CA TYR A 72 -20.28 4.21 9.18
C TYR A 72 -19.36 4.05 7.97
N ARG A 73 -18.96 2.80 7.66
CA ARG A 73 -18.32 2.49 6.38
C ARG A 73 -19.41 2.26 5.35
N LEU A 74 -19.35 3.00 4.25
CA LEU A 74 -20.05 2.67 3.02
C LEU A 74 -19.11 1.80 2.17
N SER A 75 -19.41 0.52 2.05
CA SER A 75 -18.79 -0.31 1.01
C SER A 75 -19.74 -0.40 -0.17
N LEU A 76 -19.22 -0.13 -1.36
CA LEU A 76 -19.94 -0.14 -2.61
C LEU A 76 -19.29 -1.16 -3.54
N ASP A 77 -19.86 -2.35 -3.62
CA ASP A 77 -19.41 -3.34 -4.60
C ASP A 77 -20.14 -3.09 -5.91
N LEU A 78 -19.38 -2.78 -6.96
CA LEU A 78 -19.87 -2.60 -8.32
C LEU A 78 -19.56 -3.86 -9.12
N GLU A 79 -20.56 -4.73 -9.31
CA GLU A 79 -20.44 -5.79 -10.31
C GLU A 79 -20.87 -5.24 -11.67
N ILE A 80 -19.93 -5.22 -12.62
CA ILE A 80 -20.17 -4.85 -14.01
C ILE A 80 -20.29 -6.15 -14.80
N GLY A 81 -21.47 -6.43 -15.37
CA GLY A 81 -21.65 -7.58 -16.27
C GLY A 81 -20.88 -7.41 -17.58
N ASP A 82 -20.48 -8.54 -18.19
CA ASP A 82 -19.76 -8.74 -19.47
C ASP A 82 -19.46 -7.48 -20.35
N ALA A 83 -18.55 -6.59 -19.91
CA ALA A 83 -17.86 -5.58 -20.73
C ALA A 83 -16.66 -4.94 -19.95
N PRO A 84 -15.77 -4.15 -20.59
CA PRO A 84 -14.33 -4.38 -20.73
C PRO A 84 -13.47 -3.72 -19.62
N ARG A 85 -12.14 -3.74 -19.84
CA ARG A 85 -11.02 -3.48 -18.92
C ARG A 85 -11.22 -2.32 -17.90
N PRO A 86 -10.51 -2.36 -16.75
CA PRO A 86 -10.63 -1.41 -15.62
C PRO A 86 -10.63 0.09 -15.94
N ARG A 87 -10.06 0.52 -17.08
CA ARG A 87 -10.09 1.93 -17.52
C ARG A 87 -11.51 2.45 -17.78
N ASP A 88 -12.46 1.59 -18.14
CA ASP A 88 -13.84 1.99 -18.44
C ASP A 88 -14.67 2.20 -17.15
N ILE A 89 -14.16 1.75 -15.99
CA ILE A 89 -14.84 1.78 -14.68
C ILE A 89 -14.72 3.16 -14.01
N ALA A 90 -13.57 3.82 -14.16
CA ALA A 90 -13.33 5.16 -13.63
C ALA A 90 -14.23 6.22 -14.29
N GLN A 91 -14.51 6.06 -15.58
CA GLN A 91 -15.45 6.92 -16.31
C GLN A 91 -16.92 6.71 -15.91
N ALA A 92 -17.29 5.52 -15.41
CA ALA A 92 -18.69 5.20 -15.12
C ALA A 92 -19.18 5.69 -13.75
N THR A 93 -18.28 5.88 -12.76
CA THR A 93 -18.64 6.10 -11.36
C THR A 93 -18.52 7.55 -10.88
N GLY A 94 -17.84 8.43 -11.63
CA GLY A 94 -17.71 9.86 -11.33
C GLY A 94 -16.94 10.22 -10.04
N ILE A 95 -16.62 9.25 -9.19
CA ILE A 95 -15.69 9.37 -8.06
C ILE A 95 -14.40 8.70 -8.49
N GLU A 96 -13.55 9.44 -9.20
CA GLU A 96 -12.21 8.93 -9.46
C GLU A 96 -11.42 8.90 -8.16
N PRO A 97 -10.69 7.79 -7.85
CA PRO A 97 -9.75 7.75 -6.73
C PRO A 97 -8.74 8.91 -6.74
N LEU A 98 -8.45 9.47 -7.92
CA LEU A 98 -7.64 10.67 -8.09
C LEU A 98 -8.28 11.92 -7.47
N VAL A 99 -9.61 12.07 -7.51
CA VAL A 99 -10.33 13.19 -6.87
C VAL A 99 -10.21 13.11 -5.35
N LEU A 100 -10.19 11.91 -4.77
CA LEU A 100 -9.97 11.73 -3.34
C LEU A 100 -8.51 12.01 -2.93
N LEU A 101 -7.55 11.68 -3.80
CA LEU A 101 -6.14 12.07 -3.60
C LEU A 101 -5.95 13.57 -3.64
N ASP A 102 -6.62 14.28 -4.54
CA ASP A 102 -6.50 15.74 -4.64
C ASP A 102 -7.12 16.43 -3.42
N ARG A 103 -8.02 15.73 -2.71
CA ARG A 103 -8.61 16.18 -1.43
C ARG A 103 -7.87 15.66 -0.20
N LEU A 104 -6.79 14.89 -0.37
CA LEU A 104 -6.04 14.30 0.74
C LEU A 104 -5.48 15.34 1.71
N PRO A 105 -4.93 16.50 1.25
CA PRO A 105 -4.53 17.57 2.15
C PRO A 105 -5.67 18.06 3.03
N THR A 106 -6.92 18.04 2.53
CA THR A 106 -8.12 18.43 3.28
C THR A 106 -8.59 17.31 4.23
N LEU A 107 -8.40 16.04 3.87
CA LEU A 107 -8.73 14.87 4.72
C LEU A 107 -7.78 14.72 5.92
N GLU A 108 -6.54 15.21 5.81
CA GLU A 108 -5.62 15.33 6.94
C GLU A 108 -6.07 16.39 7.97
N VAL A 109 -6.97 17.32 7.60
CA VAL A 109 -7.56 18.35 8.47
C VAL A 109 -8.87 17.86 9.13
N SER A 110 -8.95 16.57 9.49
CA SER A 110 -10.08 16.09 10.29
C SER A 110 -10.22 16.93 11.56
N GLY A 111 -11.43 17.34 11.91
CA GLY A 111 -11.70 18.18 13.09
C GLY A 111 -11.34 17.51 14.43
N ALA A 112 -11.10 16.20 14.42
CA ALA A 112 -10.52 15.49 15.55
C ALA A 112 -9.00 15.59 15.48
N SER A 113 -8.37 15.86 16.62
CA SER A 113 -6.93 16.01 16.66
C SER A 113 -6.23 14.63 16.69
N PRO A 114 -5.16 14.38 15.90
CA PRO A 114 -4.53 13.07 15.81
C PRO A 114 -3.94 12.59 17.15
N ASP A 115 -4.08 11.30 17.45
CA ASP A 115 -3.71 10.66 18.73
C ASP A 115 -2.64 9.57 18.57
N VAL A 116 -2.19 9.31 17.35
CA VAL A 116 -1.07 8.41 17.05
C VAL A 116 0.00 9.14 16.24
N ARG A 117 1.26 8.99 16.67
CA ARG A 117 2.46 9.47 16.00
C ARG A 117 3.26 8.26 15.50
N LEU A 118 3.45 8.16 14.18
CA LEU A 118 4.39 7.24 13.57
C LEU A 118 5.72 7.97 13.41
N PHE A 119 6.76 7.54 14.11
CA PHE A 119 8.06 8.22 14.15
C PHE A 119 9.13 7.44 13.39
N PHE A 120 9.84 8.11 12.50
CA PHE A 120 10.85 7.56 11.60
C PHE A 120 12.22 8.14 12.00
N PRO A 121 12.98 7.46 12.89
CA PRO A 121 14.24 8.01 13.40
C PRO A 121 15.32 8.13 12.32
N ASP A 122 15.28 7.27 11.31
CA ASP A 122 16.34 7.14 10.30
C ASP A 122 16.02 7.90 8.99
N ALA A 123 14.90 8.62 8.93
CA ALA A 123 14.45 9.29 7.71
C ALA A 123 15.19 10.61 7.39
N VAL A 124 15.61 11.35 8.42
CA VAL A 124 16.35 12.61 8.32
C VAL A 124 17.02 12.90 9.67
N GLU A 125 18.02 13.79 9.72
CA GLU A 125 18.59 14.25 10.99
C GLU A 125 17.48 14.82 11.90
N GLY A 126 17.33 14.23 13.09
CA GLY A 126 16.25 14.56 14.03
C GLY A 126 14.97 13.71 13.86
N GLY A 127 14.88 12.92 12.79
CA GLY A 127 13.76 12.05 12.47
C GLY A 127 12.56 12.76 11.85
N ALA A 128 11.62 11.96 11.34
CA ALA A 128 10.38 12.44 10.74
C ALA A 128 9.15 11.84 11.42
N GLU A 129 7.99 12.49 11.27
CA GLU A 129 6.74 12.02 11.86
C GLU A 129 5.54 12.09 10.92
N LEU A 130 4.66 11.09 11.05
CA LEU A 130 3.31 11.09 10.46
C LEU A 130 2.29 10.99 11.58
N TRP A 131 1.33 11.92 11.57
CA TRP A 131 0.23 11.95 12.53
C TRP A 131 -1.03 11.33 11.95
N THR A 132 -1.69 10.51 12.76
CA THR A 132 -2.90 9.80 12.34
C THR A 132 -3.79 9.46 13.54
N HIS A 133 -4.87 8.73 13.31
CA HIS A 133 -5.84 8.35 14.31
C HIS A 133 -5.76 6.86 14.65
N SER A 134 -5.79 6.53 15.94
CA SER A 134 -5.82 5.15 16.44
C SER A 134 -7.02 4.38 15.89
N GLU A 135 -8.20 5.01 15.85
CA GLU A 135 -9.43 4.44 15.30
C GLU A 135 -9.27 4.13 13.80
N PHE A 136 -8.68 5.04 13.03
CA PHE A 136 -8.44 4.85 11.60
C PHE A 136 -7.47 3.70 11.34
N LEU A 137 -6.34 3.65 12.05
CA LEU A 137 -5.36 2.57 11.88
C LEU A 137 -5.93 1.22 12.29
N SER A 138 -6.62 1.16 13.43
CA SER A 138 -7.27 -0.06 13.93
C SER A 138 -8.37 -0.57 13.00
N PHE A 139 -9.04 0.36 12.32
CA PHE A 139 -10.06 0.02 11.32
C PHE A 139 -9.44 -0.54 10.03
N CYS A 140 -8.30 0.01 9.60
CA CYS A 140 -7.67 -0.34 8.34
C CYS A 140 -6.76 -1.57 8.40
N SER A 141 -6.15 -1.85 9.55
CA SER A 141 -5.11 -2.88 9.70
C SER A 141 -5.36 -3.72 10.95
N PRO A 142 -5.57 -5.05 10.83
CA PRO A 142 -5.69 -5.94 11.99
C PRO A 142 -4.42 -5.95 12.86
N TYR A 143 -3.25 -5.85 12.23
CA TYR A 143 -1.98 -5.66 12.92
C TYR A 143 -2.01 -4.41 13.81
N MET A 144 -2.38 -3.25 13.24
CA MET A 144 -2.43 -2.00 14.01
C MET A 144 -3.51 -2.02 15.09
N LYS A 145 -4.65 -2.67 14.84
CA LYS A 145 -5.67 -2.88 15.87
C LYS A 145 -5.10 -3.61 17.08
N THR A 146 -4.39 -4.71 16.82
CA THR A 146 -3.76 -5.53 17.85
C THR A 146 -2.70 -4.71 18.59
N LEU A 147 -1.80 -4.06 17.84
CA LEU A 147 -0.72 -3.22 18.35
C LEU A 147 -1.23 -2.08 19.25
N LEU A 148 -2.31 -1.40 18.85
CA LEU A 148 -2.86 -0.27 19.59
C LEU A 148 -3.73 -0.69 20.77
N SER A 149 -4.31 -1.89 20.76
CA SER A 149 -5.17 -2.40 21.83
C SER A 149 -4.41 -3.01 23.02
N SER A 150 -3.10 -3.23 22.86
CA SER A 150 -2.29 -3.96 23.83
C SER A 150 -1.07 -3.15 24.27
N ASP A 151 -0.45 -3.58 25.37
CA ASP A 151 0.73 -2.93 25.96
C ASP A 151 2.04 -3.40 25.28
N PHE A 152 2.06 -3.50 23.95
CA PHE A 152 3.30 -3.84 23.25
C PHE A 152 4.35 -2.75 23.45
N ALA A 153 5.60 -3.15 23.64
CA ALA A 153 6.73 -2.24 23.83
C ALA A 153 6.96 -1.27 22.64
N GLU A 154 6.42 -1.61 21.47
CA GLU A 154 6.50 -0.82 20.24
C GLU A 154 5.55 0.40 20.25
N ALA A 155 4.46 0.35 21.02
CA ALA A 155 3.48 1.43 21.15
C ALA A 155 3.63 2.09 22.52
N VAL A 156 4.30 3.25 22.56
CA VAL A 156 4.56 3.97 23.81
C VAL A 156 3.52 5.07 23.99
N SER A 157 2.76 5.03 25.09
CA SER A 157 1.90 6.16 25.49
C SER A 157 2.77 7.31 25.99
N VAL A 158 2.72 8.45 25.30
CA VAL A 158 3.41 9.68 25.69
C VAL A 158 2.42 10.59 26.43
N PRO A 159 2.59 10.80 27.75
CA PRO A 159 1.68 11.64 28.51
C PRO A 159 1.83 13.13 28.15
N ALA A 160 0.74 13.89 28.25
CA ALA A 160 0.79 15.34 28.09
C ALA A 160 1.78 15.95 29.10
N LYS A 161 2.73 16.78 28.61
CA LYS A 161 3.66 17.49 29.49
C LYS A 161 2.87 18.36 30.48
N ARG A 162 2.86 17.99 31.76
CA ARG A 162 2.55 18.93 32.84
C ARG A 162 3.58 20.06 32.75
N ARG A 163 3.13 21.32 32.61
CA ARG A 163 4.00 22.50 32.77
C ARG A 163 4.74 22.38 34.10
N LYS A 164 6.02 22.02 34.06
CA LYS A 164 6.94 22.10 35.18
C LYS A 164 8.09 22.98 34.73
N SER A 165 8.27 24.07 35.48
CA SER A 165 9.32 25.07 35.34
C SER A 165 10.68 24.46 35.02
N GLU A 166 11.41 25.18 34.17
CA GLU A 166 12.78 24.94 33.73
C GLU A 166 13.65 24.18 34.74
N GLY A 167 14.25 23.10 34.26
CA GLY A 167 15.26 22.33 34.97
C GLY A 167 15.80 21.26 34.05
N LYS A 168 16.97 21.50 33.46
CA LYS A 168 17.75 20.54 32.68
C LYS A 168 17.77 19.19 33.38
N ALA A 169 17.18 18.18 32.75
CA ALA A 169 17.49 16.78 33.01
C ALA A 169 17.36 16.02 31.70
N ALA A 170 18.51 15.68 31.13
CA ALA A 170 18.64 14.64 30.13
C ALA A 170 18.08 13.34 30.73
N LEU A 171 17.12 12.72 30.06
CA LEU A 171 16.64 11.39 30.38
C LEU A 171 16.77 10.53 29.13
N ALA A 172 17.90 9.81 29.12
CA ALA A 172 18.06 8.57 28.40
C ALA A 172 16.93 7.61 28.81
N GLY A 173 15.92 7.48 27.95
CA GLY A 173 14.89 6.45 28.05
C GLY A 173 15.22 5.37 27.03
N SER A 174 15.77 4.26 27.52
CA SER A 174 15.99 3.03 26.76
C SER A 174 14.63 2.48 26.29
N GLY A 175 14.22 2.85 25.08
CA GLY A 175 13.14 2.19 24.38
C GLY A 175 13.69 0.90 23.80
N SER A 176 13.21 -0.23 24.30
CA SER A 176 13.62 -1.57 23.88
C SER A 176 13.46 -1.72 22.37
N THR A 177 14.59 -1.94 21.70
CA THR A 177 14.73 -2.23 20.28
C THR A 177 14.23 -3.65 19.99
N LEU A 178 13.73 -3.90 18.77
CA LEU A 178 13.48 -5.25 18.28
C LEU A 178 14.74 -6.13 18.45
N PRO A 179 14.61 -7.44 18.75
CA PRO A 179 15.75 -8.33 18.80
C PRO A 179 16.46 -8.37 17.44
N SER A 180 17.76 -8.12 17.49
CA SER A 180 18.69 -8.17 16.37
C SER A 180 18.82 -9.61 15.85
N THR A 181 18.12 -9.92 14.77
CA THR A 181 18.63 -10.86 13.77
C THR A 181 19.14 -10.01 12.62
N THR A 182 20.47 -9.99 12.48
CA THR A 182 21.24 -9.43 11.36
C THR A 182 20.47 -9.40 10.03
N ASP A 183 20.17 -8.22 9.49
CA ASP A 183 20.72 -7.68 8.22
C ASP A 183 19.90 -6.45 7.73
N ASN A 184 20.60 -5.49 7.13
CA ASN A 184 20.11 -4.18 6.68
C ASN A 184 19.22 -4.29 5.43
N GLY A 185 17.94 -4.62 5.61
CA GLY A 185 16.94 -4.60 4.53
C GLY A 185 16.54 -3.17 4.14
N HIS A 186 17.43 -2.45 3.46
CA HIS A 186 17.24 -1.07 3.00
C HIS A 186 15.93 -0.94 2.21
N ASP A 187 14.98 -0.17 2.73
CA ASP A 187 13.77 0.16 1.97
C ASP A 187 14.18 0.90 0.69
N SER A 188 13.75 0.40 -0.48
CA SER A 188 14.07 0.99 -1.77
C SER A 188 13.52 2.41 -1.93
N ASP A 189 12.56 2.83 -1.12
CA ASP A 189 12.00 4.19 -1.16
C ASP A 189 12.75 5.18 -0.27
N ALA A 190 13.82 4.77 0.44
CA ALA A 190 14.64 5.69 1.21
C ALA A 190 15.26 6.81 0.33
N GLU A 191 15.61 6.52 -0.93
CA GLU A 191 16.04 7.56 -1.89
C GLU A 191 14.95 8.61 -2.20
N THR A 192 13.68 8.23 -2.00
CA THR A 192 12.53 9.14 -2.16
C THR A 192 12.34 10.03 -0.95
N ASP A 193 12.75 9.58 0.23
CA ASP A 193 12.72 10.39 1.46
C ASP A 193 13.70 11.55 1.34
N ASP A 194 14.91 11.31 0.81
CA ASP A 194 15.92 12.35 0.60
C ASP A 194 15.38 13.50 -0.27
N THR A 195 14.68 13.19 -1.37
CA THR A 195 14.08 14.23 -2.23
C THR A 195 12.88 14.91 -1.59
N TYR A 196 12.08 14.17 -0.83
CA TYR A 196 10.96 14.74 -0.09
C TYR A 196 11.46 15.79 0.91
N PHE A 197 12.43 15.45 1.77
CA PHE A 197 12.91 16.34 2.83
C PHE A 197 13.76 17.49 2.29
N ALA A 198 14.46 17.32 1.16
CA ALA A 198 15.14 18.41 0.48
C ALA A 198 14.15 19.50 0.00
N GLN A 199 12.94 19.11 -0.41
CA GLN A 199 11.91 20.03 -0.89
C GLN A 199 11.00 20.55 0.22
N LYS A 200 10.75 19.74 1.26
CA LYS A 200 9.85 20.03 2.36
C LYS A 200 10.59 19.81 3.69
N PRO A 201 11.30 20.85 4.21
CA PRO A 201 11.94 20.78 5.50
C PRO A 201 10.94 20.36 6.56
N HIS A 202 11.28 19.33 7.33
CA HIS A 202 10.38 18.74 8.31
C HIS A 202 10.74 19.22 9.70
N GLU A 203 9.75 19.78 10.40
CA GLU A 203 9.86 20.16 11.80
C GLU A 203 8.92 19.27 12.63
N LEU A 204 9.47 18.64 13.68
CA LEU A 204 8.68 17.84 14.60
C LEU A 204 7.69 18.72 15.36
N LYS A 205 6.41 18.33 15.34
CA LYS A 205 5.35 19.05 16.03
C LYS A 205 5.37 18.70 17.51
N HIS A 206 5.56 19.72 18.35
CA HIS A 206 5.34 19.55 19.78
C HIS A 206 3.82 19.52 20.05
N VAL A 207 3.34 18.44 20.66
CA VAL A 207 1.93 18.30 21.00
C VAL A 207 1.76 18.21 22.51
N ASP A 208 1.02 19.16 23.08
CA ASP A 208 0.72 19.24 24.52
C ASP A 208 -0.48 18.37 24.91
N ARG A 209 -0.59 17.15 24.36
CA ARG A 209 -1.63 16.18 24.71
C ARG A 209 -1.05 14.78 24.78
N GLU A 210 -1.83 13.85 25.33
CA GLU A 210 -1.47 12.44 25.31
C GLU A 210 -1.65 11.83 23.91
N TYR A 211 -0.67 11.05 23.48
CA TYR A 211 -0.71 10.33 22.21
C TYR A 211 0.07 9.02 22.31
N LYS A 212 -0.17 8.10 21.37
CA LYS A 212 0.64 6.88 21.21
C LYS A 212 1.72 7.10 20.17
N GLU A 213 2.96 6.79 20.50
CA GLU A 213 4.10 6.81 19.57
C GLU A 213 4.42 5.39 19.11
N ILE A 214 4.57 5.20 17.80
CA ILE A 214 5.04 3.95 17.19
C ILE A 214 6.32 4.28 16.41
N LYS A 215 7.41 3.61 16.74
CA LYS A 215 8.70 3.81 16.04
C LYS A 215 8.80 2.89 14.83
N ILE A 216 9.05 3.48 13.66
CA ILE A 216 9.17 2.79 12.39
C ILE A 216 10.63 2.81 11.92
N THR A 217 11.29 1.66 11.92
CA THR A 217 12.72 1.54 11.55
C THR A 217 12.97 0.69 10.30
N LYS A 218 11.94 0.01 9.79
CA LYS A 218 12.06 -0.97 8.69
C LYS A 218 11.33 -0.56 7.41
N ALA A 219 10.80 0.66 7.36
CA ALA A 219 10.10 1.19 6.20
C ALA A 219 10.38 2.69 6.08
N ALA A 220 10.50 3.16 4.85
CA ALA A 220 10.72 4.56 4.51
C ALA A 220 9.47 5.40 4.86
N PHE A 221 9.71 6.68 5.12
CA PHE A 221 8.66 7.65 5.41
C PHE A 221 7.69 7.78 4.22
N SER A 222 8.22 7.87 3.01
CA SER A 222 7.46 7.97 1.75
C SER A 222 6.60 6.74 1.50
N THR A 223 7.12 5.52 1.74
CA THR A 223 6.34 4.27 1.65
C THR A 223 5.16 4.30 2.60
N TYR A 224 5.39 4.62 3.88
CA TYR A 224 4.32 4.71 4.87
C TYR A 224 3.30 5.80 4.52
N ARG A 225 3.76 6.97 4.09
CA ARG A 225 2.90 8.08 3.66
C ARG A 225 1.99 7.66 2.49
N ALA A 226 2.54 6.96 1.50
CA ALA A 226 1.76 6.46 0.37
C ALA A 226 0.76 5.38 0.79
N VAL A 227 1.12 4.47 1.70
CA VAL A 227 0.20 3.45 2.22
C VAL A 227 -0.91 4.08 3.05
N LEU A 228 -0.63 5.07 3.90
CA LEU A 228 -1.67 5.81 4.63
C LEU A 228 -2.61 6.54 3.67
N ALA A 229 -2.09 7.11 2.58
CA ALA A 229 -2.92 7.71 1.55
C ALA A 229 -3.82 6.68 0.87
N TYR A 230 -3.27 5.51 0.49
CA TYR A 230 -4.02 4.39 -0.04
C TYR A 230 -5.14 3.93 0.90
N LEU A 231 -4.88 3.84 2.20
CA LEU A 231 -5.89 3.46 3.17
C LEU A 231 -7.06 4.45 3.26
N ARG A 232 -6.82 5.72 2.90
CA ARG A 232 -7.85 6.76 2.86
C ARG A 232 -8.59 6.83 1.53
N THR A 233 -7.90 6.63 0.41
CA THR A 233 -8.44 6.91 -0.94
C THR A 233 -8.64 5.69 -1.82
N GLY A 234 -8.06 4.55 -1.43
CA GLY A 234 -7.96 3.36 -2.27
C GLY A 234 -6.94 3.48 -3.41
N HIS A 235 -6.20 4.59 -3.52
CA HIS A 235 -5.25 4.82 -4.60
C HIS A 235 -3.81 4.81 -4.12
N ILE A 236 -2.95 4.10 -4.87
CA ILE A 236 -1.50 4.14 -4.74
C ILE A 236 -0.86 4.15 -6.13
N ALA A 237 0.20 4.93 -6.28
CA ALA A 237 0.96 4.99 -7.52
C ALA A 237 2.34 4.36 -7.31
N PHE A 238 2.73 3.47 -8.21
CA PHE A 238 3.98 2.72 -8.11
C PHE A 238 5.05 3.30 -9.01
N ALA A 239 6.26 3.40 -8.48
CA ALA A 239 7.47 3.60 -9.27
C ALA A 239 7.90 2.26 -9.90
N PRO A 240 8.61 2.28 -11.04
CA PRO A 240 9.29 1.09 -11.53
C PRO A 240 10.27 0.53 -10.50
N LEU A 241 10.51 -0.79 -10.57
CA LEU A 241 11.55 -1.43 -9.76
C LEU A 241 12.93 -0.86 -10.11
N THR A 242 13.77 -0.66 -9.09
CA THR A 242 15.15 -0.19 -9.29
C THR A 242 15.93 -1.07 -10.26
N SER A 243 15.77 -2.40 -10.15
CA SER A 243 16.38 -3.39 -11.06
C SER A 243 16.00 -3.19 -12.53
N LYS A 244 14.82 -2.65 -12.81
CA LYS A 244 14.35 -2.35 -14.17
C LYS A 244 14.98 -1.07 -14.72
N CYS A 245 15.25 -0.09 -13.87
CA CYS A 245 15.92 1.16 -14.25
C CYS A 245 17.43 1.01 -14.43
N THR A 246 18.06 0.08 -13.70
CA THR A 246 19.52 -0.18 -13.78
C THR A 246 19.88 -1.25 -14.80
N ALA A 247 18.90 -1.99 -15.33
CA ALA A 247 19.14 -3.02 -16.32
C ALA A 247 19.68 -2.39 -17.61
N VAL A 248 20.93 -2.74 -17.97
CA VAL A 248 21.53 -2.37 -19.26
C VAL A 248 20.68 -3.02 -20.35
N GLN A 249 20.01 -2.20 -21.17
CA GLN A 249 19.32 -2.67 -22.37
C GLN A 249 20.26 -2.48 -23.56
N ASP A 250 20.53 -3.57 -24.28
CA ASP A 250 21.48 -3.58 -25.40
C ASP A 250 20.98 -2.79 -26.63
N ASP A 251 19.72 -2.35 -26.71
CA ASP A 251 19.16 -1.78 -27.96
C ASP A 251 17.92 -0.86 -27.80
N THR A 252 17.69 -0.23 -26.64
CA THR A 252 16.52 0.65 -26.44
C THR A 252 16.89 1.96 -25.76
N GLN A 253 16.11 3.02 -26.02
CA GLN A 253 16.30 4.34 -25.42
C GLN A 253 16.55 4.25 -23.91
N PRO A 254 17.46 5.06 -23.34
CA PRO A 254 17.79 4.98 -21.92
C PRO A 254 16.53 5.12 -21.08
N ILE A 255 16.24 4.13 -20.24
CA ILE A 255 15.18 4.27 -19.24
C ILE A 255 15.66 5.35 -18.26
N PRO A 256 14.87 6.42 -18.04
CA PRO A 256 15.27 7.46 -17.11
C PRO A 256 15.50 6.85 -15.72
N PRO A 257 16.50 7.33 -14.96
CA PRO A 257 16.73 6.88 -13.60
C PRO A 257 15.44 6.95 -12.79
N ARG A 258 15.29 6.00 -11.86
CA ARG A 258 14.10 5.91 -11.01
C ARG A 258 13.79 7.23 -10.32
N GLN A 259 14.82 7.88 -9.78
CA GLN A 259 14.73 9.18 -9.14
C GLN A 259 14.12 10.26 -10.04
N THR A 260 14.57 10.37 -11.28
CA THR A 260 14.07 11.37 -12.24
C THR A 260 12.58 11.17 -12.52
N GLN A 261 12.12 9.91 -12.58
CA GLN A 261 10.69 9.61 -12.79
C GLN A 261 9.85 10.03 -11.59
N ILE A 262 10.36 9.78 -10.38
CA ILE A 262 9.74 10.19 -9.12
C ILE A 262 9.64 11.72 -9.03
N GLU A 263 10.73 12.43 -9.32
CA GLU A 263 10.79 13.90 -9.32
C GLU A 263 9.85 14.50 -10.35
N THR A 264 9.78 13.93 -11.55
CA THR A 264 8.87 14.39 -12.61
C THR A 264 7.41 14.24 -12.16
N ALA A 265 7.04 13.08 -11.61
CA ALA A 265 5.68 12.85 -11.12
C ALA A 265 5.31 13.76 -9.94
N ALA A 266 6.27 14.05 -9.05
CA ALA A 266 6.09 14.98 -7.93
C ALA A 266 5.92 16.42 -8.42
N ALA A 267 6.66 16.84 -9.47
CA ALA A 267 6.52 18.16 -10.07
C ALA A 267 5.16 18.34 -10.76
N GLU A 268 4.63 17.29 -11.40
CA GLU A 268 3.31 17.31 -12.02
C GLU A 268 2.17 17.36 -10.98
N ASN A 269 2.35 16.73 -9.82
CA ASN A 269 1.32 16.66 -8.77
C ASN A 269 1.91 16.84 -7.35
N PRO A 270 2.24 18.07 -6.93
CA PRO A 270 2.99 18.34 -5.67
C PRO A 270 2.29 17.95 -4.37
N ASP A 271 0.96 17.84 -4.40
CA ASP A 271 0.12 17.51 -3.24
C ASP A 271 -0.07 16.00 -3.06
N ARG A 272 0.27 15.20 -4.08
CA ARG A 272 0.10 13.75 -4.02
C ARG A 272 1.28 13.07 -3.30
N PRO A 273 1.08 11.85 -2.76
CA PRO A 273 2.20 11.00 -2.36
C PRO A 273 3.14 10.73 -3.54
N TYR A 274 4.42 10.62 -3.24
CA TYR A 274 5.43 10.24 -4.23
C TYR A 274 5.16 8.82 -4.74
N LEU A 275 5.67 8.51 -5.93
CA LEU A 275 5.64 7.15 -6.45
C LEU A 275 6.50 6.25 -5.55
N VAL A 276 5.98 5.08 -5.19
CA VAL A 276 6.63 4.16 -4.24
C VAL A 276 6.95 2.82 -4.86
N SER A 277 7.96 2.13 -4.35
CA SER A 277 8.37 0.81 -4.81
C SER A 277 7.27 -0.21 -4.53
N PRO A 278 6.83 -1.01 -5.52
CA PRO A 278 5.90 -2.10 -5.26
C PRO A 278 6.51 -3.16 -4.32
N LYS A 279 7.85 -3.25 -4.20
CA LYS A 279 8.51 -4.13 -3.21
C LYS A 279 8.33 -3.62 -1.80
N SER A 280 8.68 -2.36 -1.56
CA SER A 280 8.58 -1.72 -0.25
C SER A 280 7.15 -1.71 0.25
N VAL A 281 6.21 -1.35 -0.64
CA VAL A 281 4.77 -1.41 -0.34
C VAL A 281 4.33 -2.84 -0.07
N TYR A 282 4.78 -3.85 -0.82
CA TYR A 282 4.42 -5.24 -0.56
C TYR A 282 4.91 -5.73 0.81
N ARG A 283 6.17 -5.43 1.18
CA ARG A 283 6.73 -5.76 2.50
C ARG A 283 5.92 -5.09 3.61
N LEU A 284 5.60 -3.80 3.46
CA LEU A 284 4.80 -3.07 4.43
C LEU A 284 3.35 -3.59 4.49
N ALA A 285 2.73 -3.87 3.36
CA ALA A 285 1.39 -4.43 3.28
C ALA A 285 1.32 -5.85 3.88
N HIS A 286 2.41 -6.60 3.80
CA HIS A 286 2.53 -7.89 4.49
C HIS A 286 2.58 -7.69 6.02
N LEU A 287 3.42 -6.78 6.50
CA LEU A 287 3.51 -6.43 7.93
C LEU A 287 2.17 -5.93 8.50
N LEU A 288 1.50 -5.03 7.78
CA LEU A 288 0.24 -4.42 8.20
C LEU A 288 -1.00 -5.29 7.91
N GLU A 289 -0.80 -6.50 7.37
CA GLU A 289 -1.84 -7.46 7.00
C GLU A 289 -2.87 -6.92 5.99
N LEU A 290 -2.42 -6.08 5.05
CA LEU A 290 -3.23 -5.43 4.01
C LEU A 290 -3.31 -6.30 2.74
N GLN A 291 -4.12 -7.36 2.76
CA GLN A 291 -4.20 -8.36 1.69
C GLN A 291 -4.52 -7.81 0.29
N ASN A 292 -5.42 -6.82 0.21
CA ASN A 292 -5.77 -6.18 -1.06
C ASN A 292 -4.58 -5.43 -1.66
N LEU A 293 -3.80 -4.76 -0.83
CA LEU A 293 -2.61 -4.02 -1.25
C LEU A 293 -1.48 -4.97 -1.66
N GLN A 294 -1.29 -6.07 -0.91
CA GLN A 294 -0.35 -7.14 -1.32
C GLN A 294 -0.70 -7.68 -2.71
N SER A 295 -1.98 -7.96 -2.97
CA SER A 295 -2.47 -8.45 -4.27
C SER A 295 -2.25 -7.44 -5.40
N ALA A 296 -2.45 -6.14 -5.12
CA ALA A 296 -2.17 -5.07 -6.07
C ALA A 296 -0.68 -5.02 -6.44
N CYS A 297 0.22 -5.09 -5.46
CA CYS A 297 1.67 -5.13 -5.72
C CYS A 297 2.09 -6.35 -6.57
N LEU A 298 1.54 -7.54 -6.28
CA LEU A 298 1.79 -8.75 -7.07
C LEU A 298 1.28 -8.63 -8.51
N THR A 299 0.15 -7.96 -8.71
CA THR A 299 -0.40 -7.69 -10.06
C THR A 299 0.52 -6.78 -10.85
N ILE A 300 0.99 -5.70 -10.24
CA ILE A 300 1.95 -4.77 -10.87
C ILE A 300 3.27 -5.47 -11.21
N LEU A 301 3.77 -6.33 -10.30
CA LEU A 301 4.96 -7.14 -10.57
C LEU A 301 4.78 -8.03 -11.81
N ARG A 302 3.64 -8.72 -11.90
CA ARG A 302 3.33 -9.63 -13.01
C ARG A 302 3.14 -8.91 -14.35
N GLU A 303 2.41 -7.78 -14.36
CA GLU A 303 2.02 -7.10 -15.59
C GLU A 303 3.16 -6.28 -16.22
N GLY A 304 4.10 -5.79 -15.42
CA GLY A 304 5.17 -4.96 -15.96
C GLY A 304 6.37 -4.71 -15.05
N GLY A 305 6.42 -5.30 -13.85
CA GLY A 305 7.55 -5.16 -12.95
C GLY A 305 8.80 -5.93 -13.41
N LEU A 306 8.61 -7.10 -14.02
CA LEU A 306 9.70 -7.99 -14.46
C LEU A 306 10.01 -7.83 -15.94
N THR A 307 11.31 -7.78 -16.27
CA THR A 307 11.84 -7.88 -17.63
C THR A 307 12.86 -9.01 -17.69
N VAL A 308 13.21 -9.44 -18.91
CA VAL A 308 14.26 -10.46 -19.13
C VAL A 308 15.58 -10.06 -18.46
N SER A 309 15.91 -8.76 -18.45
CA SER A 309 17.13 -8.22 -17.88
C SER A 309 17.05 -7.88 -16.38
N SER A 310 15.85 -7.56 -15.85
CA SER A 310 15.69 -7.24 -14.42
C SER A 310 15.38 -8.46 -13.55
N ALA A 311 14.71 -9.47 -14.10
CA ALA A 311 14.26 -10.64 -13.34
C ALA A 311 15.39 -11.40 -12.60
N PRO A 312 16.62 -11.56 -13.14
CA PRO A 312 17.72 -12.17 -12.39
C PRO A 312 18.06 -11.44 -11.09
N ALA A 313 18.05 -10.11 -11.11
CA ALA A 313 18.33 -9.31 -9.91
C ALA A 313 17.25 -9.46 -8.84
N GLU A 314 16.00 -9.70 -9.25
CA GLU A 314 14.87 -9.93 -8.33
C GLU A 314 14.85 -11.35 -7.75
N LEU A 315 15.53 -12.33 -8.36
CA LEU A 315 15.45 -13.74 -7.95
C LEU A 315 16.02 -13.98 -6.55
N PHE A 316 17.03 -13.21 -6.15
CA PHE A 316 17.69 -13.33 -4.84
C PHE A 316 17.56 -12.06 -4.00
N ASP A 317 16.66 -11.16 -4.39
CA ASP A 317 16.26 -10.03 -3.56
C ASP A 317 15.64 -10.54 -2.24
N GLU A 318 15.85 -9.80 -1.16
CA GLU A 318 15.32 -10.11 0.18
C GLU A 318 13.81 -10.42 0.14
N THR A 319 13.04 -9.68 -0.67
CA THR A 319 11.60 -9.87 -0.83
C THR A 319 11.28 -11.25 -1.39
N CYS A 320 12.08 -11.72 -2.35
CA CYS A 320 11.97 -13.06 -2.93
C CYS A 320 12.37 -14.15 -1.92
N VAL A 321 13.37 -13.88 -1.08
CA VAL A 321 13.79 -14.82 -0.02
C VAL A 321 12.67 -15.00 1.00
N LEU A 322 12.11 -13.89 1.50
CA LEU A 322 11.17 -13.87 2.62
C LEU A 322 9.73 -14.19 2.22
N HIS A 323 9.30 -13.82 1.01
CA HIS A 323 7.87 -13.89 0.64
C HIS A 323 7.63 -14.85 -0.52
N GLU A 324 6.98 -15.98 -0.21
CA GLU A 324 6.73 -17.04 -1.18
C GLU A 324 5.88 -16.60 -2.38
N ALA A 325 4.84 -15.78 -2.15
CA ALA A 325 3.98 -15.32 -3.24
C ALA A 325 4.73 -14.43 -4.25
N TRP A 326 5.63 -13.57 -3.76
CA TRP A 326 6.52 -12.76 -4.59
C TRP A 326 7.49 -13.66 -5.38
N ARG A 327 8.19 -14.56 -4.67
CA ARG A 327 9.13 -15.52 -5.26
C ARG A 327 8.52 -16.36 -6.36
N ARG A 328 7.29 -16.83 -6.16
CA ARG A 328 6.59 -17.65 -7.13
C ARG A 328 6.46 -16.94 -8.48
N LEU A 329 6.12 -15.65 -8.48
CA LEU A 329 5.99 -14.86 -9.71
C LEU A 329 7.33 -14.64 -10.41
N VAL A 330 8.39 -14.37 -9.65
CA VAL A 330 9.74 -14.20 -10.21
C VAL A 330 10.23 -15.51 -10.84
N VAL A 331 10.10 -16.63 -10.12
CA VAL A 331 10.48 -17.97 -10.61
C VAL A 331 9.66 -18.36 -11.84
N GLU A 332 8.35 -18.11 -11.82
CA GLU A 332 7.45 -18.37 -12.95
C GLU A 332 7.88 -17.57 -14.20
N TYR A 333 8.12 -16.27 -14.05
CA TYR A 333 8.57 -15.41 -15.15
C TYR A 333 9.91 -15.88 -15.75
N ILE A 334 10.90 -16.18 -14.89
CA ILE A 334 12.21 -16.65 -15.36
C ILE A 334 12.08 -18.01 -16.05
N THR A 335 11.23 -18.89 -15.54
CA THR A 335 11.00 -20.21 -16.14
C THR A 335 10.40 -20.07 -17.54
N GLN A 336 9.41 -19.20 -17.73
CA GLN A 336 8.77 -18.96 -19.02
C GLN A 336 9.69 -18.28 -20.03
N ASN A 337 10.62 -17.43 -19.55
CA ASN A 337 11.52 -16.65 -20.40
C ASN A 337 12.97 -17.16 -20.38
N TRP A 338 13.18 -18.41 -19.95
CA TRP A 338 14.49 -18.96 -19.62
C TRP A 338 15.55 -18.76 -20.72
N GLU A 339 15.18 -19.03 -21.98
CA GLU A 339 16.08 -18.95 -23.13
C GLU A 339 16.63 -17.55 -23.38
N HIS A 340 15.87 -16.52 -23.01
CA HIS A 340 16.26 -15.13 -23.09
C HIS A 340 17.02 -14.70 -21.84
N VAL A 341 16.53 -15.08 -20.65
CA VAL A 341 17.12 -14.70 -19.36
C VAL A 341 18.55 -15.19 -19.24
N LYS A 342 18.83 -16.45 -19.57
CA LYS A 342 20.18 -17.05 -19.45
C LYS A 342 21.26 -16.37 -20.30
N LYS A 343 20.85 -15.61 -21.33
CA LYS A 343 21.77 -14.88 -22.23
C LYS A 343 22.15 -13.51 -21.68
N THR A 344 21.37 -12.97 -20.73
CA THR A 344 21.60 -11.62 -20.19
C THR A 344 22.88 -11.53 -19.38
N SER A 345 23.49 -10.35 -19.38
CA SER A 345 24.62 -10.04 -18.49
C SER A 345 24.24 -10.17 -17.02
N ALA A 346 23.01 -9.79 -16.65
CA ALA A 346 22.48 -9.94 -15.30
C ALA A 346 22.48 -11.40 -14.82
N TRP A 347 22.09 -12.35 -15.68
CA TRP A 347 22.15 -13.76 -15.34
C TRP A 347 23.59 -14.29 -15.22
N LYS A 348 24.49 -13.89 -16.12
CA LYS A 348 25.91 -14.30 -16.06
C LYS A 348 26.61 -13.78 -14.80
N GLU A 349 26.32 -12.55 -14.41
CA GLU A 349 26.82 -11.97 -13.17
C GLU A 349 26.27 -12.72 -11.95
N LEU A 350 25.00 -13.11 -12.00
CA LEU A 350 24.38 -13.91 -10.96
C LEU A 350 25.01 -15.31 -10.85
N GLU A 351 25.30 -15.97 -11.97
CA GLU A 351 26.03 -17.24 -12.00
C GLU A 351 27.41 -17.10 -11.34
N ARG A 352 28.16 -16.03 -11.66
CA ARG A 352 29.46 -15.75 -11.04
C ARG A 352 29.36 -15.62 -9.52
N LYS A 353 28.34 -14.93 -9.01
CA LYS A 353 28.10 -14.78 -7.57
C LYS A 353 27.69 -16.08 -6.90
N LEU A 354 26.92 -16.93 -7.59
CA LEU A 354 26.54 -18.26 -7.10
C LEU A 354 27.75 -19.20 -7.00
N GLU A 355 28.64 -19.17 -8.00
CA GLU A 355 29.88 -19.96 -7.99
C GLU A 355 30.84 -19.53 -6.88
N ALA A 356 30.84 -18.23 -6.54
CA ALA A 356 31.64 -17.67 -5.45
C ALA A 356 31.00 -17.85 -4.04
N ASP A 357 29.83 -18.48 -3.93
CA ASP A 357 29.05 -18.63 -2.69
C ASP A 357 28.73 -17.27 -2.01
N GLU A 358 28.57 -16.21 -2.80
CA GLU A 358 28.32 -14.84 -2.32
C GLU A 358 26.84 -14.58 -1.99
N ILE A 359 25.94 -15.54 -2.24
CA ILE A 359 24.49 -15.38 -2.05
C ILE A 359 23.98 -16.39 -1.01
N PRO A 360 23.87 -15.97 0.27
CA PRO A 360 23.35 -16.81 1.33
C PRO A 360 21.94 -17.35 1.02
N GLY A 361 21.71 -18.64 1.25
CA GLY A 361 20.40 -19.27 1.05
C GLY A 361 20.00 -19.49 -0.42
N ALA A 362 20.89 -19.22 -1.38
CA ALA A 362 20.59 -19.34 -2.80
C ALA A 362 20.15 -20.75 -3.23
N MET A 363 20.65 -21.79 -2.57
CA MET A 363 20.35 -23.19 -2.89
C MET A 363 18.83 -23.49 -2.91
N LEU A 364 18.07 -22.94 -1.95
CA LEU A 364 16.63 -23.18 -1.87
C LEU A 364 15.89 -22.57 -3.07
N ILE A 365 16.24 -21.34 -3.43
CA ILE A 365 15.63 -20.62 -4.55
C ILE A 365 16.02 -21.27 -5.88
N MET A 366 17.28 -21.66 -6.06
CA MET A 366 17.74 -22.39 -7.24
C MET A 366 17.04 -23.74 -7.39
N MET A 367 16.87 -24.49 -6.30
CA MET A 367 16.13 -25.75 -6.34
C MET A 367 14.66 -25.55 -6.74
N GLN A 368 14.01 -24.47 -6.28
CA GLN A 368 12.66 -24.12 -6.72
C GLN A 368 12.62 -23.78 -8.22
N LEU A 369 13.59 -23.01 -8.71
CA LEU A 369 13.72 -22.68 -10.12
C LEU A 369 13.93 -23.93 -10.98
N PHE A 370 14.80 -24.86 -10.58
CA PHE A 370 15.02 -26.11 -11.30
C PHE A 370 13.76 -26.98 -11.36
N LYS A 371 13.05 -27.13 -10.24
CA LYS A 371 11.77 -27.86 -10.20
C LYS A 371 10.72 -27.22 -11.10
N ALA A 372 10.62 -25.89 -11.10
CA ALA A 372 9.70 -25.15 -11.96
C ALA A 372 10.03 -25.36 -13.45
N ARG A 373 11.32 -25.31 -13.81
CA ARG A 373 11.80 -25.55 -15.18
C ARG A 373 11.54 -26.97 -15.66
N GLU A 374 11.79 -27.98 -14.83
CA GLU A 374 11.51 -29.38 -15.18
C GLU A 374 10.01 -29.58 -15.44
N LYS A 375 9.15 -29.02 -14.58
CA LYS A 375 7.69 -29.07 -14.76
C LYS A 375 7.24 -28.36 -16.04
N PHE A 376 7.81 -27.19 -16.33
CA PHE A 376 7.52 -26.43 -17.55
C PHE A 376 7.94 -27.19 -18.81
N SER A 377 9.14 -27.78 -18.82
CA SER A 377 9.64 -28.58 -19.94
C SER A 377 8.77 -29.81 -20.20
N LYS A 378 8.35 -30.53 -19.15
CA LYS A 378 7.41 -31.66 -19.30
C LYS A 378 6.10 -31.19 -19.92
N THR A 379 5.52 -30.10 -19.42
CA THR A 379 4.23 -29.57 -19.92
C THR A 379 4.34 -29.11 -21.37
N SER A 380 5.43 -28.42 -21.74
CA SER A 380 5.67 -27.95 -23.10
C SER A 380 6.00 -29.07 -24.10
N SER A 381 6.35 -30.28 -23.65
CA SER A 381 6.60 -31.43 -24.51
C SER A 381 5.33 -32.23 -24.85
N TYR A 382 4.21 -31.95 -24.17
CA TYR A 382 2.91 -32.59 -24.42
C TYR A 382 2.00 -31.76 -25.34
N TYR A 383 2.39 -30.55 -25.70
CA TYR A 383 1.74 -29.67 -26.68
C TYR A 383 2.68 -29.48 -27.86
#